data_AF-A0A7S3RVI4-F1
#
_entry.id   AF-A0A7S3RVI4-F1
#
_cell.length_a   1.000
_cell.length_b   1.000
_cell.length_c   1.000
_cell.angle_alpha   90.00
_cell.angle_beta   90.00
_cell.angle_gamma   90.00
#
_symmetry.space_group_name_H-M   'P 1'
#
loop_
_entity.id
_entity.type
_entity.pdbx_description
1 polymer ?
#
loop_
_entity_poly.entity_id
_entity_poly.type
_entity_poly.pdbx_seq_one_letter_code
_entity_poly.pdbx_strand_id
1 'polypeptide(L)'
;YDEVSGFLYHFKYVVAGEDGQPTDEYIPVATTRPETILGDSAVCVHPEDPRYQSLIGKEVLVPMQGRKIPVIADEYVDREFGTGALKITPAHDFNDFEIGQRFDLP
;
A
#
# COMPACT_ATOMS: atom_id res chain seq x y z
N TYR A 1 29.61 6.47 -5.55
CA TYR A 1 28.45 5.60 -5.78
C TYR A 1 28.60 4.49 -4.77
N ASP A 2 28.02 4.70 -3.58
CA ASP A 2 27.97 3.65 -2.57
C ASP A 2 26.74 2.81 -2.88
N GLU A 3 26.97 1.62 -3.47
CA GLU A 3 25.95 0.59 -3.54
C GLU A 3 25.70 0.08 -2.12
N VAL A 4 24.70 0.65 -1.47
CA VAL A 4 24.20 0.12 -0.20
C VAL A 4 23.36 -1.11 -0.54
N SER A 5 23.83 -2.29 -0.12
CA SER A 5 23.04 -3.53 -0.18
C SER A 5 21.75 -3.34 0.61
N GLY A 6 20.66 -3.07 -0.10
CA GLY A 6 19.34 -2.85 0.47
C GLY A 6 18.55 -4.14 0.58
N PHE A 7 17.91 -4.38 1.72
CA PHE A 7 16.92 -5.44 1.85
C PHE A 7 15.57 -4.97 1.30
N LEU A 8 14.96 -5.79 0.44
CA LEU A 8 13.58 -5.59 0.01
C LEU A 8 12.65 -6.42 0.89
N TYR A 9 11.88 -5.76 1.75
CA TYR A 9 10.95 -6.40 2.67
C TYR A 9 9.58 -6.56 2.02
N HIS A 10 8.90 -7.66 2.33
CA HIS A 10 7.55 -7.94 1.85
C HIS A 10 6.59 -8.05 3.03
N PHE A 11 5.48 -7.31 2.95
CA PHE A 11 4.44 -7.28 3.98
C PHE A 11 3.09 -7.61 3.37
N LYS A 12 2.20 -8.19 4.18
CA LYS A 12 0.83 -8.51 3.80
C LYS A 12 -0.12 -7.49 4.41
N TYR A 13 -0.82 -6.75 3.56
CA TYR A 13 -1.92 -5.89 3.96
C TYR A 13 -3.21 -6.68 3.80
N VAL A 14 -3.68 -7.25 4.91
CA VAL A 14 -4.83 -8.17 4.91
C VAL A 14 -6.12 -7.37 4.68
N VAL A 15 -6.98 -7.85 3.78
CA VAL A 15 -8.28 -7.22 3.51
C VAL A 15 -9.15 -7.34 4.76
N ALA A 16 -9.72 -6.21 5.18
CA ALA A 16 -10.65 -6.16 6.30
C ALA A 16 -12.03 -6.67 5.85
N GLY A 17 -12.58 -7.63 6.57
CA GLY A 17 -13.94 -8.13 6.38
C GLY A 17 -14.99 -7.09 6.78
N GLU A 18 -16.25 -7.37 6.45
CA GLU A 18 -17.39 -6.49 6.76
C GLU A 18 -17.58 -6.30 8.27
N ASP A 19 -17.23 -7.30 9.07
CA ASP A 19 -17.21 -7.28 10.54
C ASP A 19 -15.93 -6.63 11.12
N GLY A 20 -15.04 -6.14 10.25
CA GLY A 20 -13.75 -5.59 10.59
C GLY A 20 -12.68 -6.62 10.95
N GLN A 21 -12.96 -7.92 10.85
CA GLN A 21 -11.97 -8.96 11.11
C GLN A 21 -11.05 -9.18 9.90
N PRO A 22 -9.81 -9.64 10.11
CA PRO A 22 -8.92 -9.98 9.01
C PRO A 22 -9.48 -11.14 8.19
N THR A 23 -9.45 -11.04 6.86
CA THR A 23 -9.79 -12.15 5.95
C THR A 23 -8.54 -12.95 5.54
N ASP A 24 -8.72 -13.98 4.72
CA ASP A 24 -7.60 -14.71 4.09
C ASP A 24 -7.04 -13.99 2.85
N GLU A 25 -7.72 -12.94 2.36
CA GLU A 25 -7.32 -12.14 1.20
C GLU A 25 -6.35 -11.02 1.63
N TYR A 26 -5.30 -10.75 0.85
CA TYR A 26 -4.31 -9.73 1.19
C TYR A 26 -3.62 -9.15 -0.04
N ILE A 27 -3.12 -7.91 0.09
CA ILE A 27 -2.25 -7.27 -0.89
C ILE A 27 -0.80 -7.39 -0.40
N PRO A 28 0.09 -8.08 -1.12
CA PRO A 28 1.51 -8.04 -0.83
C PRO A 28 2.07 -6.67 -1.23
N VAL A 29 2.87 -6.04 -0.36
CA VAL A 29 3.57 -4.78 -0.65
C VAL A 29 5.06 -4.97 -0.37
N ALA A 30 5.89 -4.48 -1.27
CA ALA A 30 7.34 -4.50 -1.13
C ALA A 30 7.88 -3.10 -0.78
N THR A 31 8.79 -3.01 0.20
CA THR A 31 9.41 -1.73 0.60
C THR A 31 10.82 -1.94 1.12
N THR A 32 11.70 -0.95 0.90
CA THR A 32 13.02 -0.86 1.54
C THR A 32 12.97 -0.08 2.86
N ARG A 33 11.84 0.57 3.17
CA ARG A 33 11.62 1.41 4.36
C ARG A 33 10.52 0.83 5.26
N PRO A 34 10.72 -0.35 5.90
CA PRO A 34 9.70 -1.01 6.72
C PRO A 34 9.23 -0.17 7.91
N GLU A 35 10.08 0.70 8.44
CA GLU A 35 9.78 1.61 9.56
C GLU A 35 8.67 2.62 9.24
N THR A 36 8.47 2.93 7.96
CA THR A 36 7.46 3.90 7.51
C THR A 36 6.04 3.33 7.44
N ILE A 37 5.87 2.00 7.55
CA ILE A 37 4.58 1.31 7.40
C ILE A 37 3.52 1.81 8.40
N LEU A 38 3.94 2.19 9.61
CA LEU A 38 3.02 2.70 10.64
C LEU A 38 2.34 4.01 10.22
N GLY A 39 2.99 4.79 9.34
CA GLY A 39 2.48 6.04 8.80
C GLY A 39 1.68 5.90 7.51
N ASP A 40 1.36 4.69 7.07
CA ASP A 40 0.68 4.50 5.78
C ASP A 40 -0.76 5.01 5.84
N SER A 41 -1.18 5.79 4.85
CA SER A 41 -2.55 6.33 4.76
C SER A 41 -3.41 5.55 3.76
N ALA A 42 -2.80 4.82 2.82
CA ALA A 42 -3.49 3.96 1.85
C ALA A 42 -2.55 2.90 1.27
N VAL A 43 -3.13 1.87 0.62
CA VAL A 43 -2.43 1.04 -0.36
C VAL A 43 -2.93 1.44 -1.74
N CYS A 44 -2.03 1.76 -2.66
CA CYS A 44 -2.33 2.15 -4.02
C CYS A 44 -1.97 1.02 -4.99
N VAL A 45 -2.86 0.76 -5.94
CA VAL A 45 -2.66 -0.23 -7.02
C VAL A 45 -2.97 0.41 -8.36
N HIS A 46 -2.50 -0.20 -9.45
CA HIS A 46 -2.87 0.29 -10.77
C HIS A 46 -4.34 -0.08 -11.08
N PRO A 47 -5.17 0.82 -11.65
CA PRO A 47 -6.58 0.56 -11.93
C PRO A 47 -6.81 -0.61 -12.91
N GLU A 48 -5.88 -0.83 -13.82
CA GLU A 48 -5.90 -1.94 -14.78
C GLU A 48 -5.11 -3.19 -14.32
N ASP A 49 -4.78 -3.32 -13.05
CA ASP A 49 -4.15 -4.54 -12.55
C ASP A 49 -5.20 -5.60 -12.19
N PRO A 50 -5.36 -6.68 -12.98
CA PRO A 50 -6.39 -7.68 -12.73
C PRO A 50 -6.20 -8.42 -11.40
N ARG A 51 -5.00 -8.36 -10.79
CA ARG A 51 -4.72 -8.96 -9.47
C ARG A 51 -5.44 -8.24 -8.34
N TYR A 52 -5.65 -6.93 -8.47
CA TYR A 52 -6.10 -6.07 -7.38
C TYR A 52 -7.38 -5.29 -7.70
N GLN A 53 -7.92 -5.37 -8.91
CA GLN A 53 -9.13 -4.67 -9.32
C GLN A 53 -10.33 -4.88 -8.38
N SER A 54 -10.53 -6.12 -7.91
CA SER A 54 -11.61 -6.45 -6.97
C SER A 54 -11.42 -5.87 -5.56
N LEU A 55 -10.23 -5.33 -5.27
CA LEU A 55 -9.85 -4.79 -3.96
C LEU A 55 -9.95 -3.26 -3.91
N ILE A 56 -10.01 -2.59 -5.05
CA ILE A 56 -10.13 -1.13 -5.11
C ILE A 56 -11.41 -0.70 -4.39
N GLY A 57 -11.28 0.25 -3.46
CA GLY A 57 -12.37 0.74 -2.60
C GLY A 57 -12.64 -0.12 -1.36
N LYS A 58 -12.01 -1.29 -1.22
CA LYS A 58 -11.99 -2.03 0.05
C LYS A 58 -10.99 -1.41 1.02
N GLU A 59 -11.04 -1.86 2.27
CA GLU A 59 -10.06 -1.52 3.29
C GLU A 59 -9.11 -2.69 3.56
N VAL A 60 -7.86 -2.38 3.86
CA VAL A 60 -6.85 -3.33 4.32
C VAL A 60 -6.29 -2.89 5.68
N LEU A 61 -5.72 -3.86 6.39
CA LEU A 61 -5.13 -3.64 7.71
C LEU A 61 -3.64 -3.35 7.57
N VAL A 62 -3.20 -2.21 8.14
CA VAL A 62 -1.79 -1.89 8.31
C VAL A 62 -1.15 -2.98 9.17
N PRO A 63 -0.06 -3.61 8.69
CA PRO A 63 0.66 -4.63 9.46
C PRO A 63 1.02 -4.14 10.87
N MET A 64 0.98 -5.04 11.85
CA MET A 64 1.27 -4.80 13.28
C MET A 64 0.25 -3.92 14.03
N GLN A 65 -0.26 -2.84 13.44
CA GLN A 65 -1.20 -1.93 14.10
C GLN A 65 -2.67 -2.36 13.94
N GLY A 66 -3.01 -3.04 12.84
CA GLY A 66 -4.39 -3.42 12.53
C GLY A 66 -5.29 -2.23 12.21
N ARG A 67 -4.73 -1.04 11.96
CA ARG A 67 -5.48 0.14 11.50
C ARG A 67 -5.97 -0.09 10.08
N LYS A 68 -7.22 0.27 9.81
CA LYS A 68 -7.79 0.19 8.46
C LYS A 68 -7.32 1.37 7.61
N ILE A 69 -6.94 1.07 6.38
CA ILE A 69 -6.62 2.05 5.34
C ILE A 69 -7.26 1.63 4.02
N PRO A 70 -7.70 2.58 3.17
CA PRO A 70 -8.32 2.27 1.90
C PRO A 70 -7.31 1.70 0.90
N VAL A 71 -7.84 0.90 -0.03
CA VAL A 71 -7.17 0.54 -1.28
C VAL A 71 -7.63 1.50 -2.36
N ILE A 72 -6.72 2.33 -2.85
CA ILE A 72 -6.95 3.33 -3.89
C ILE A 72 -6.33 2.90 -5.22
N ALA A 73 -6.75 3.51 -6.31
CA ALA A 73 -6.24 3.19 -7.64
C ALA A 73 -5.66 4.42 -8.34
N ASP A 74 -4.40 4.36 -8.76
CA ASP A 74 -3.72 5.44 -9.47
C ASP A 74 -2.79 4.88 -10.55
N GLU A 75 -2.78 5.51 -11.73
CA GLU A 75 -1.91 5.11 -12.85
C GLU A 75 -0.42 5.36 -12.56
N TYR A 76 -0.08 6.10 -11.51
CA TYR A 76 1.30 6.26 -11.03
C TYR A 76 1.93 4.92 -10.61
N VAL A 77 1.13 3.94 -10.18
CA VAL A 77 1.64 2.64 -9.73
C VAL A 77 2.01 1.78 -10.92
N ASP A 78 3.29 1.44 -11.07
CA ASP A 78 3.73 0.46 -12.07
C ASP A 78 3.38 -0.97 -11.64
N ARG A 79 2.62 -1.67 -12.49
CA ARG A 79 2.21 -3.07 -12.31
C ARG A 79 3.39 -4.04 -12.27
N GLU A 80 4.48 -3.72 -12.97
CA GLU A 80 5.66 -4.58 -13.07
C GLU A 80 6.67 -4.35 -11.95
N PHE A 81 6.57 -3.22 -11.23
CA PHE A 81 7.49 -2.90 -10.15
C PHE A 81 7.11 -3.57 -8.83
N GLY A 82 8.05 -4.36 -8.28
CA GLY A 82 7.88 -5.03 -6.99
C GLY A 82 6.68 -5.99 -7.01
N THR A 83 5.60 -5.60 -6.34
CA THR A 83 4.36 -6.39 -6.27
C THR A 83 3.24 -5.83 -7.17
N GLY A 84 3.40 -4.64 -7.75
CA GLY A 84 2.32 -3.89 -8.39
C GLY A 84 1.39 -3.18 -7.39
N ALA A 85 1.76 -3.16 -6.11
CA ALA A 85 1.08 -2.41 -5.05
C ALA A 85 2.08 -1.53 -4.30
N LEU A 86 1.68 -0.30 -4.01
CA LEU A 86 2.48 0.73 -3.37
C LEU A 86 1.83 1.14 -2.05
N LYS A 87 2.57 1.09 -0.93
CA LYS A 87 2.12 1.76 0.30
C LYS A 87 2.25 3.27 0.14
N ILE A 88 1.25 4.03 0.56
CA ILE A 88 1.25 5.50 0.51
C ILE A 88 1.53 6.05 1.89
N THR A 89 2.66 6.75 2.06
CA THR A 89 3.08 7.33 3.33
C THR A 89 3.34 8.85 3.19
N PRO A 90 2.28 9.70 3.12
CA PRO A 90 2.37 11.10 2.69
C PRO A 90 3.38 11.97 3.45
N ALA A 91 3.55 11.72 4.76
CA ALA A 91 4.48 12.49 5.60
C ALA A 91 5.97 12.19 5.34
N HIS A 92 6.29 11.18 4.52
CA HIS A 92 7.64 10.63 4.39
C HIS A 92 8.13 10.43 2.94
N ASP A 93 7.29 10.69 1.95
CA ASP A 93 7.64 10.62 0.52
C ASP A 93 6.87 11.68 -0.29
N PHE A 94 7.55 12.42 -1.16
CA PHE A 94 6.94 13.49 -1.93
C PHE A 94 5.91 12.99 -2.95
N ASN A 95 6.14 11.83 -3.57
CA ASN A 95 5.18 11.30 -4.54
C ASN A 95 3.93 10.77 -3.82
N ASP A 96 4.13 10.11 -2.67
CA ASP A 96 3.02 9.68 -1.81
C ASP A 96 2.22 10.87 -1.29
N PHE A 97 2.87 12.01 -1.04
CA PHE A 97 2.20 13.25 -0.66
C PHE A 97 1.29 13.78 -1.77
N GLU A 98 1.77 13.82 -3.01
CA GLU A 98 0.95 14.26 -4.16
C GLU A 98 -0.23 13.30 -4.41
N ILE A 99 -0.03 11.99 -4.28
CA ILE A 99 -1.12 11.01 -4.31
C ILE A 99 -2.07 11.27 -3.15
N GLY A 100 -1.55 11.48 -1.94
CA GLY A 100 -2.35 11.79 -0.75
C GLY A 100 -3.25 13.00 -0.96
N GLN A 101 -2.74 14.06 -1.58
CA GLN A 101 -3.54 15.25 -1.91
C GLN A 101 -4.65 14.95 -2.94
N ARG A 102 -4.36 14.13 -3.96
CA ARG A 102 -5.36 13.75 -4.99
C ARG A 102 -6.51 12.92 -4.41
N PHE A 103 -6.24 12.12 -3.40
CA PHE A 103 -7.21 11.22 -2.76
C PHE A 103 -7.71 11.69 -1.39
N ASP A 104 -7.36 12.92 -0.99
CA ASP A 104 -7.72 13.51 0.32
C ASP A 104 -7.33 12.60 1.51
N LEU A 105 -6.12 12.02 1.44
CA LEU A 105 -5.57 11.19 2.51
C LEU A 105 -4.96 12.05 3.63
N PRO A 106 -5.05 11.58 4.89
CA PRO A 106 -4.46 12.27 6.05
C PRO A 106 -2.93 12.25 6.05
#